data_AF-D6TP50-F1
#
_entry.id   AF-D6TP50-F1
#
_cell.length_a   1.000
_cell.length_b   1.000
_cell.length_c   1.000
_cell.angle_alpha   90.00
_cell.angle_beta   90.00
_cell.angle_gamma   90.00
#
_symmetry.space_group_name_H-M   'P 1'
#
loop_
_entity.id
_entity.type
_entity.pdbx_description
1 polymer ?
#
loop_
_entity_poly.entity_id
_entity_poly.type
_entity_poly.pdbx_seq_one_letter_code
_entity_poly.pdbx_strand_id
1 'polypeptide(L)'
;MFKIQQLGRYAPYRLRNVALGLLMVGVVLVLITPVYAATRTMIQTRVQQALPLNAHIYLATDALRPVFQERIDAQVPSTVASTLKGITDGMPGDTHDWAAKMAKVLIQPSATLTGLSPQAGGMVTSMRISLYPGDPKPIDANLLVRFTVLNATTIQVSAFPLQGSPTLVSGPLTTLPTPLGQLQNIHTTPGCGANALDVGMQLPINLDAPATTQNAAFTRGQSSRTTLASWQEPASATAGTHAYVEIPASSLSTLGPGLGVLSLGNDLFARNIQLSVSGNQLVATSDITLGKSLKLAQATTTIMPLAQQGKLAIQVQKTTVTIFSIFTFPYDTYNSQIQQELNSKLGSALGGKFTLNTASIGPNSNVPCAAGDSMILSVTAPGSLF
;
A
#
# COMPACT_ATOMS: atom_id res chain seq x y z
N MET A 1 -56.36 -27.69 -84.21
CA MET A 1 -55.63 -27.12 -83.05
C MET A 1 -54.74 -28.22 -82.50
N PHE A 2 -53.41 -28.24 -82.72
CA PHE A 2 -52.35 -27.42 -82.06
C PHE A 2 -52.34 -27.58 -80.52
N LYS A 3 -51.23 -27.89 -79.83
CA LYS A 3 -49.88 -28.40 -80.20
C LYS A 3 -49.19 -28.95 -78.92
N ILE A 4 -48.19 -29.84 -79.06
CA ILE A 4 -47.42 -30.45 -77.95
C ILE A 4 -46.39 -29.49 -77.32
N GLN A 5 -46.29 -29.49 -75.98
CA GLN A 5 -45.12 -29.22 -75.09
C GLN A 5 -45.50 -29.74 -73.67
N GLN A 6 -44.64 -30.08 -72.70
CA GLN A 6 -43.17 -30.22 -72.58
C GLN A 6 -42.84 -31.27 -71.46
N LEU A 7 -41.55 -31.48 -71.16
CA LEU A 7 -40.98 -32.39 -70.14
C LEU A 7 -40.92 -31.84 -68.70
N GLY A 8 -40.82 -32.74 -67.71
CA GLY A 8 -40.39 -32.41 -66.34
C GLY A 8 -40.19 -33.64 -65.42
N ARG A 9 -38.96 -34.15 -65.30
CA ARG A 9 -38.58 -35.22 -64.34
C ARG A 9 -38.63 -34.68 -62.90
N TYR A 10 -39.00 -35.49 -61.90
CA TYR A 10 -38.27 -35.64 -60.62
C TYR A 10 -38.77 -36.83 -59.78
N ALA A 11 -37.84 -37.72 -59.40
CA ALA A 11 -37.89 -38.60 -58.24
C ALA A 11 -36.76 -38.15 -57.27
N PRO A 12 -36.65 -38.59 -56.00
CA PRO A 12 -37.36 -39.69 -55.33
C PRO A 12 -37.92 -39.39 -53.91
N TYR A 13 -39.06 -40.00 -53.52
CA TYR A 13 -39.73 -39.75 -52.24
C TYR A 13 -39.58 -40.83 -51.14
N ARG A 14 -38.76 -41.88 -51.32
CA ARG A 14 -38.75 -43.05 -50.41
C ARG A 14 -37.54 -43.27 -49.49
N LEU A 15 -36.52 -42.40 -49.49
CA LEU A 15 -35.37 -42.50 -48.56
C LEU A 15 -35.46 -41.60 -47.32
N ARG A 16 -36.39 -40.65 -47.27
CA ARG A 16 -36.46 -39.62 -46.21
C ARG A 16 -37.15 -40.09 -44.92
N ASN A 17 -37.95 -41.16 -44.98
CA ASN A 17 -38.79 -41.59 -43.83
C ASN A 17 -38.11 -42.59 -42.89
N VAL A 18 -36.99 -43.22 -43.29
CA VAL A 18 -36.23 -44.14 -42.40
C VAL A 18 -35.21 -43.37 -41.55
N ALA A 19 -34.59 -42.32 -42.12
CA ALA A 19 -33.63 -41.47 -41.41
C ALA A 19 -34.27 -40.68 -40.24
N LEU A 20 -35.55 -40.32 -40.34
CA LEU A 20 -36.25 -39.56 -39.30
C LEU A 20 -36.63 -40.41 -38.07
N GLY A 21 -36.87 -41.72 -38.26
CA GLY A 21 -37.22 -42.64 -37.18
C GLY A 21 -36.04 -42.95 -36.25
N LEU A 22 -34.85 -43.18 -36.82
CA LEU A 22 -33.62 -43.42 -36.05
C LEU A 22 -33.17 -42.19 -35.25
N LEU A 23 -33.41 -40.99 -35.76
CA LEU A 23 -33.02 -39.75 -35.08
C LEU A 23 -33.93 -39.44 -33.86
N MET A 24 -35.22 -39.79 -33.92
CA MET A 24 -36.14 -39.63 -32.77
C MET A 24 -35.85 -40.62 -31.63
N VAL A 25 -35.42 -41.85 -31.93
CA VAL A 25 -35.01 -42.81 -30.88
C VAL A 25 -33.68 -42.37 -30.23
N GLY A 26 -32.76 -41.79 -31.01
CA GLY A 26 -31.50 -41.24 -30.48
C GLY A 26 -31.69 -40.05 -29.52
N VAL A 27 -32.69 -39.19 -29.75
CA VAL A 27 -32.93 -38.00 -28.90
C VAL A 27 -33.60 -38.35 -27.56
N VAL A 28 -34.44 -39.38 -27.51
CA VAL A 28 -35.15 -39.78 -26.27
C VAL A 28 -34.24 -40.52 -25.29
N LEU A 29 -33.22 -41.22 -25.77
CA LEU A 29 -32.26 -41.97 -24.94
C LEU A 29 -31.16 -41.13 -24.27
N VAL A 30 -31.07 -39.83 -24.56
CA VAL A 30 -30.10 -38.90 -23.93
C VAL A 30 -30.68 -38.20 -22.69
N LEU A 31 -31.96 -38.39 -22.37
CA LEU A 31 -32.67 -37.68 -21.29
C LEU A 31 -32.77 -38.43 -19.95
N ILE A 32 -32.07 -39.56 -19.76
CA ILE A 32 -32.12 -40.32 -18.49
C ILE A 32 -30.71 -40.69 -18.00
N THR A 33 -29.99 -39.71 -17.46
CA THR A 33 -28.92 -39.97 -16.47
C THR A 33 -29.18 -39.14 -15.21
N PRO A 34 -29.48 -39.76 -14.05
CA PRO A 34 -29.62 -39.05 -12.79
C PRO A 34 -28.21 -38.77 -12.22
N VAL A 35 -27.48 -37.87 -12.86
CA VAL A 35 -26.32 -37.26 -12.19
C VAL A 35 -26.89 -36.32 -11.13
N TYR A 36 -26.79 -36.74 -9.87
CA TYR A 36 -26.99 -35.86 -8.72
C TYR A 36 -25.91 -34.76 -8.74
N ALA A 37 -26.12 -33.75 -9.56
CA ALA A 37 -25.51 -32.45 -9.39
C ALA A 37 -26.07 -31.89 -8.08
N ALA A 38 -25.38 -32.20 -6.98
CA ALA A 38 -25.60 -31.50 -5.74
C ALA A 38 -25.42 -30.01 -6.05
N THR A 39 -26.52 -29.26 -6.03
CA THR A 39 -26.53 -27.80 -5.98
C THR A 39 -25.92 -27.39 -4.64
N ARG A 40 -24.59 -27.52 -4.56
CA ARG A 40 -23.80 -26.51 -3.89
C ARG A 40 -24.19 -25.22 -4.59
N THR A 41 -25.07 -24.46 -3.95
CA THR A 41 -24.91 -23.02 -3.93
C THR A 41 -23.46 -22.78 -3.56
N MET A 42 -22.62 -22.64 -4.58
CA MET A 42 -21.55 -21.68 -4.50
C MET A 42 -22.26 -20.37 -4.21
N ILE A 43 -22.40 -20.08 -2.91
CA ILE A 43 -22.14 -18.75 -2.42
C ILE A 43 -20.74 -18.48 -2.97
N GLN A 44 -20.72 -17.92 -4.17
CA GLN A 44 -19.53 -17.34 -4.76
C GLN A 44 -19.32 -16.10 -3.93
N THR A 45 -18.76 -16.31 -2.73
CA THR A 45 -18.22 -15.28 -1.87
C THR A 45 -17.26 -14.56 -2.79
N ARG A 46 -17.71 -13.43 -3.34
CA ARG A 46 -16.93 -12.61 -4.23
C ARG A 46 -15.77 -12.18 -3.35
N VAL A 47 -14.64 -12.87 -3.47
CA VAL A 47 -13.39 -12.44 -2.87
C VAL A 47 -13.14 -11.11 -3.53
N GLN A 48 -13.53 -10.03 -2.84
CA GLN A 48 -13.46 -8.68 -3.34
C GLN A 48 -11.99 -8.45 -3.63
N GLN A 49 -11.63 -8.48 -4.91
CA GLN A 49 -10.27 -8.29 -5.35
C GLN A 49 -9.88 -6.88 -4.90
N ALA A 50 -8.97 -6.82 -3.94
CA ALA A 50 -8.50 -5.55 -3.44
C ALA A 50 -7.87 -4.77 -4.60
N LEU A 51 -8.29 -3.53 -4.79
CA LEU A 51 -7.71 -2.68 -5.81
C LEU A 51 -6.25 -2.40 -5.43
N PRO A 52 -5.28 -2.53 -6.35
CA PRO A 52 -3.92 -2.09 -6.11
C PRO A 52 -3.84 -0.57 -6.21
N LEU A 53 -3.56 0.11 -5.09
CA LEU A 53 -3.32 1.54 -5.03
C LEU A 53 -1.82 1.82 -4.84
N ASN A 54 -1.14 2.37 -5.84
CA ASN A 54 0.26 2.77 -5.64
C ASN A 54 0.30 4.04 -4.77
N ALA A 55 1.17 4.05 -3.78
CA ALA A 55 1.34 5.17 -2.86
C ALA A 55 2.81 5.28 -2.42
N HIS A 56 3.24 6.50 -2.11
CA HIS A 56 4.55 6.81 -1.55
C HIS A 56 4.38 7.15 -0.07
N ILE A 57 5.09 6.45 0.82
CA ILE A 57 5.02 6.71 2.27
C ILE A 57 6.30 7.41 2.68
N TYR A 58 6.17 8.72 2.94
CA TYR A 58 7.25 9.56 3.45
C TYR A 58 7.34 9.48 4.97
N LEU A 59 8.50 9.08 5.46
CA LEU A 59 8.83 9.00 6.88
C LEU A 59 9.70 10.19 7.29
N ALA A 60 9.28 10.88 8.34
CA ALA A 60 10.05 11.97 8.93
C ALA A 60 11.35 11.47 9.58
N THR A 61 12.40 12.31 9.56
CA THR A 61 13.67 12.01 10.25
C THR A 61 13.44 11.69 11.73
N ASP A 62 12.58 12.45 12.41
CA ASP A 62 12.27 12.27 13.82
C ASP A 62 11.38 11.06 14.12
N ALA A 63 10.61 10.59 13.13
CA ALA A 63 9.90 9.31 13.20
C ALA A 63 10.88 8.11 13.14
N LEU A 64 11.99 8.25 12.42
CA LEU A 64 13.03 7.23 12.30
C LEU A 64 14.03 7.23 13.47
N ARG A 65 14.27 8.40 14.09
CA ARG A 65 15.28 8.57 15.15
C ARG A 65 15.18 7.56 16.32
N PRO A 66 14.00 7.22 16.88
CA PRO A 66 13.90 6.22 17.95
C PRO A 66 14.28 4.82 17.47
N VAL A 67 13.85 4.45 16.26
CA VAL A 67 14.15 3.14 15.64
C VAL A 67 15.65 2.98 15.40
N PHE A 68 16.33 4.03 14.96
CA PHE A 68 17.79 4.02 14.83
C PHE A 68 18.50 3.94 16.18
N GLN A 69 18.05 4.68 17.21
CA GLN A 69 18.62 4.63 18.56
C GLN A 69 18.49 3.22 19.17
N GLU A 70 17.31 2.61 19.12
CA GLU A 70 17.09 1.24 19.61
C GLU A 70 18.03 0.21 18.93
N ARG A 71 18.26 0.35 17.62
CA ARG A 71 19.20 -0.52 16.88
C ARG A 71 20.65 -0.28 17.26
N ILE A 72 21.03 0.97 17.51
CA ILE A 72 22.36 1.34 18.02
C ILE A 72 22.58 0.72 19.42
N ASP A 73 21.60 0.83 20.31
CA ASP A 73 21.64 0.24 21.66
C ASP A 73 21.73 -1.30 21.63
N ALA A 74 21.11 -1.96 20.65
CA ALA A 74 21.22 -3.41 20.47
C ALA A 74 22.54 -3.88 19.80
N GLN A 75 23.03 -3.15 18.80
CA GLN A 75 24.14 -3.58 17.94
C GLN A 75 25.52 -3.09 18.40
N VAL A 76 25.66 -1.89 18.94
CA VAL A 76 26.99 -1.37 19.31
C VAL A 76 27.58 -2.13 20.51
N PRO A 77 26.87 -2.35 21.64
CA PRO A 77 27.46 -3.07 22.77
C PRO A 77 27.86 -4.50 22.43
N SER A 78 27.07 -5.18 21.58
CA SER A 78 27.37 -6.54 21.11
C SER A 78 28.57 -6.58 20.15
N THR A 79 28.68 -5.62 19.23
CA THR A 79 29.83 -5.50 18.30
C THR A 79 31.14 -5.16 19.03
N VAL A 80 31.09 -4.27 20.02
CA VAL A 80 32.27 -3.98 20.85
C VAL A 80 32.64 -5.20 21.70
N ALA A 81 31.67 -5.87 22.33
CA ALA A 81 31.93 -7.08 23.11
C ALA A 81 32.54 -8.22 22.28
N SER A 82 32.10 -8.44 21.03
CA SER A 82 32.71 -9.45 20.15
C SER A 82 34.13 -9.06 19.72
N THR A 83 34.38 -7.78 19.47
CA THR A 83 35.72 -7.26 19.13
C THR A 83 36.68 -7.41 20.31
N LEU A 84 36.25 -7.05 21.51
CA LEU A 84 37.02 -7.26 22.74
C LEU A 84 37.32 -8.74 22.98
N LYS A 85 36.32 -9.61 22.78
CA LYS A 85 36.52 -11.07 22.88
C LYS A 85 37.61 -11.54 21.90
N GLY A 86 37.57 -11.11 20.63
CA GLY A 86 38.60 -11.46 19.66
C GLY A 86 40.01 -10.99 20.03
N ILE A 87 40.13 -9.83 20.69
CA ILE A 87 41.40 -9.32 21.21
C ILE A 87 41.87 -10.16 22.42
N THR A 88 40.98 -10.52 23.35
CA THR A 88 41.36 -11.32 24.53
C THR A 88 41.64 -12.78 24.19
N ASP A 89 40.88 -13.37 23.25
CA ASP A 89 41.08 -14.73 22.72
C ASP A 89 42.49 -14.88 22.08
N GLY A 90 43.07 -13.77 21.59
CA GLY A 90 44.43 -13.73 21.04
C GLY A 90 45.56 -13.61 22.08
N MET A 91 45.25 -13.56 23.38
CA MET A 91 46.26 -13.45 24.45
C MET A 91 46.73 -14.83 24.95
N PRO A 92 47.96 -14.95 25.48
CA PRO A 92 48.43 -16.18 26.14
C PRO A 92 47.51 -16.65 27.27
N GLY A 93 47.40 -17.98 27.44
CA GLY A 93 46.40 -18.59 28.33
C GLY A 93 46.41 -18.11 29.78
N ASP A 94 47.58 -17.79 30.33
CA ASP A 94 47.74 -17.34 31.72
C ASP A 94 47.16 -15.94 31.99
N THR A 95 47.01 -15.10 30.96
CA THR A 95 46.47 -13.73 31.08
C THR A 95 45.07 -13.57 30.50
N HIS A 96 44.64 -14.49 29.61
CA HIS A 96 43.32 -14.50 28.96
C HIS A 96 42.16 -14.23 29.94
N ASP A 97 42.06 -15.03 30.99
CA ASP A 97 40.89 -15.04 31.89
C ASP A 97 40.79 -13.79 32.76
N TRP A 98 41.93 -13.19 33.09
CA TRP A 98 42.01 -11.92 33.79
C TRP A 98 41.70 -10.76 32.83
N ALA A 99 42.29 -10.75 31.65
CA ALA A 99 42.08 -9.71 30.64
C ALA A 99 40.60 -9.63 30.19
N ALA A 100 39.95 -10.77 29.97
CA ALA A 100 38.53 -10.83 29.64
C ALA A 100 37.62 -10.28 30.76
N LYS A 101 37.94 -10.59 32.03
CA LYS A 101 37.20 -10.05 33.19
C LYS A 101 37.41 -8.53 33.33
N MET A 102 38.65 -8.07 33.21
CA MET A 102 38.98 -6.63 33.28
C MET A 102 38.35 -5.84 32.13
N ALA A 103 38.44 -6.32 30.89
CA ALA A 103 37.82 -5.69 29.74
C ALA A 103 36.30 -5.56 29.92
N LYS A 104 35.62 -6.61 30.40
CA LYS A 104 34.17 -6.59 30.64
C LYS A 104 33.73 -5.64 31.77
N VAL A 105 34.58 -5.39 32.77
CA VAL A 105 34.28 -4.46 33.87
C VAL A 105 34.57 -3.01 33.48
N LEU A 106 35.71 -2.76 32.85
CA LEU A 106 36.18 -1.42 32.49
C LEU A 106 35.54 -0.86 31.23
N ILE A 107 35.16 -1.72 30.27
CA ILE A 107 34.61 -1.29 28.98
C ILE A 107 33.12 -1.62 28.99
N GLN A 108 32.32 -0.57 29.19
CA GLN A 108 30.87 -0.58 29.20
C GLN A 108 30.39 0.28 28.02
N PRO A 109 30.44 -0.27 26.79
CA PRO A 109 30.22 0.49 25.58
C PRO A 109 28.77 0.94 25.48
N SER A 110 28.57 2.23 25.21
CA SER A 110 27.28 2.82 24.87
C SER A 110 27.41 3.66 23.61
N ALA A 111 26.30 3.88 22.91
CA ALA A 111 26.28 4.72 21.73
C ALA A 111 24.99 5.53 21.64
N THR A 112 25.11 6.78 21.19
CA THR A 112 23.99 7.69 21.06
C THR A 112 23.95 8.28 19.66
N LEU A 113 22.77 8.25 19.04
CA LEU A 113 22.48 8.84 17.75
C LEU A 113 22.56 10.37 17.85
N THR A 114 23.65 10.95 17.35
CA THR A 114 23.87 12.41 17.33
C THR A 114 23.26 13.08 16.10
N GLY A 115 23.16 12.35 14.98
CA GLY A 115 22.64 12.89 13.73
C GLY A 115 22.02 11.81 12.84
N LEU A 116 20.97 12.18 12.12
CA LEU A 116 20.33 11.36 11.10
C LEU A 116 19.93 12.30 9.96
N SER A 117 20.42 12.07 8.74
CA SER A 117 20.13 12.93 7.59
C SER A 117 20.05 12.15 6.27
N PRO A 118 19.12 12.51 5.35
CA PRO A 118 19.03 11.88 4.04
C PRO A 118 20.15 12.35 3.12
N GLN A 119 20.87 11.41 2.51
CA GLN A 119 21.83 11.64 1.43
C GLN A 119 21.46 10.76 0.22
N ALA A 120 22.00 11.06 -0.96
CA ALA A 120 21.89 10.17 -2.11
C ALA A 120 22.32 8.73 -1.77
N GLY A 121 21.41 7.77 -1.94
CA GLY A 121 21.68 6.34 -1.76
C GLY A 121 21.54 5.78 -0.35
N GLY A 122 21.28 6.60 0.68
CA GLY A 122 21.05 6.15 2.06
C GLY A 122 20.98 7.28 3.10
N MET A 123 20.72 6.91 4.35
CA MET A 123 20.69 7.81 5.51
C MET A 123 22.08 7.89 6.14
N VAL A 124 22.65 9.09 6.25
CA VAL A 124 23.84 9.29 7.09
C VAL A 124 23.40 9.23 8.55
N THR A 125 24.02 8.32 9.29
CA THR A 125 23.81 8.09 10.71
C THR A 125 25.08 8.47 11.44
N SER A 126 25.02 9.58 12.16
CA SER A 126 26.09 10.05 13.05
C SER A 126 25.81 9.54 14.45
N MET A 127 26.79 8.91 15.07
CA MET A 127 26.70 8.40 16.43
C MET A 127 27.95 8.72 17.22
N ARG A 128 27.76 8.91 18.53
CA ARG A 128 28.82 9.07 19.50
C ARG A 128 28.92 7.80 20.33
N ILE A 129 30.09 7.17 20.35
CA ILE A 129 30.38 5.99 21.16
C ILE A 129 31.19 6.42 22.38
N SER A 130 30.77 5.96 23.56
CA SER A 130 31.56 6.05 24.79
C SER A 130 31.95 4.64 25.19
N LEU A 131 33.22 4.42 25.54
CA LEU A 131 33.69 3.10 25.99
C LEU A 131 33.38 2.82 27.47
N TYR A 132 33.07 3.86 28.25
CA TYR A 132 32.74 3.78 29.67
C TYR A 132 31.92 5.01 30.10
N PRO A 133 31.21 4.97 31.26
CA PRO A 133 30.51 6.13 31.80
C PRO A 133 31.48 7.28 32.06
N GLY A 134 31.19 8.46 31.51
CA GLY A 134 32.04 9.65 31.65
C GLY A 134 33.29 9.66 30.78
N ASP A 135 33.33 8.89 29.69
CA ASP A 135 34.42 8.89 28.70
C ASP A 135 34.81 10.34 28.27
N PRO A 136 36.03 10.81 28.56
CA PRO A 136 36.49 12.14 28.20
C PRO A 136 36.91 12.25 26.73
N LYS A 137 36.96 11.14 25.98
CA LYS A 137 37.32 11.10 24.55
C LYS A 137 36.39 10.14 23.78
N PRO A 138 35.08 10.40 23.77
CA PRO A 138 34.14 9.57 23.03
C PRO A 138 34.43 9.64 21.52
N ILE A 139 34.13 8.55 20.82
CA ILE A 139 34.43 8.38 19.41
C ILE A 139 33.19 8.76 18.60
N ASP A 140 33.29 9.83 17.81
CA ASP A 140 32.26 10.16 16.82
C ASP A 140 32.47 9.34 15.54
N ALA A 141 31.39 8.72 15.06
CA ALA A 141 31.39 7.84 13.90
C ALA A 141 30.20 8.15 12.98
N ASN A 142 30.42 8.03 11.68
CA ASN A 142 29.42 8.28 10.64
C ASN A 142 29.35 7.07 9.71
N LEU A 143 28.14 6.57 9.49
CA LEU A 143 27.87 5.46 8.57
C LEU A 143 26.67 5.75 7.68
N LEU A 144 26.69 5.24 6.46
CA LEU A 144 25.59 5.33 5.50
C LEU A 144 24.72 4.09 5.62
N VAL A 145 23.52 4.24 6.20
CA VAL A 145 22.51 3.18 6.24
C VAL A 145 21.74 3.19 4.92
N ARG A 146 21.88 2.11 4.16
CA ARG A 146 21.20 1.92 2.88
C ARG A 146 20.01 0.98 3.06
N PHE A 147 18.92 1.32 2.39
CA PHE A 147 17.70 0.54 2.34
C PHE A 147 17.54 -0.01 0.93
N THR A 148 17.20 -1.28 0.80
CA THR A 148 16.99 -1.96 -0.49
C THR A 148 15.79 -2.90 -0.39
N VAL A 149 14.94 -2.95 -1.40
CA VAL A 149 13.84 -3.93 -1.46
C VAL A 149 14.45 -5.32 -1.70
N LEU A 150 14.30 -6.21 -0.71
CA LEU A 150 14.75 -7.61 -0.82
C LEU A 150 13.69 -8.47 -1.51
N ASN A 151 12.42 -8.21 -1.23
CA ASN A 151 11.26 -8.78 -1.88
C ASN A 151 10.03 -7.89 -1.65
N ALA A 152 8.87 -8.26 -2.20
CA ALA A 152 7.63 -7.49 -2.12
C ALA A 152 7.12 -7.18 -0.69
N THR A 153 7.67 -7.76 0.37
CA THR A 153 7.26 -7.47 1.76
C THR A 153 8.43 -7.23 2.71
N THR A 154 9.67 -7.18 2.22
CA THR A 154 10.88 -7.08 3.06
C THR A 154 11.88 -6.06 2.53
N ILE A 155 12.31 -5.14 3.39
CA ILE A 155 13.43 -4.23 3.17
C ILE A 155 14.68 -4.85 3.81
N GLN A 156 15.78 -4.92 3.08
CA GLN A 156 17.10 -5.17 3.64
C GLN A 156 17.75 -3.83 4.02
N VAL A 157 18.27 -3.75 5.25
CA VAL A 157 18.99 -2.59 5.80
C VAL A 157 20.46 -2.96 5.92
N SER A 158 21.35 -2.12 5.40
CA SER A 158 22.81 -2.37 5.41
C SER A 158 23.60 -1.12 5.77
N ALA A 159 24.69 -1.26 6.52
CA ALA A 159 25.62 -0.17 6.82
C ALA A 159 26.81 -0.17 5.85
N PHE A 160 27.26 1.03 5.50
CA PHE A 160 28.51 1.26 4.78
C PHE A 160 29.30 2.34 5.54
N PRO A 161 30.59 2.13 5.85
CA PRO A 161 31.40 3.16 6.49
C PRO A 161 31.58 4.35 5.55
N LEU A 162 31.55 5.57 6.11
CA LEU A 162 31.86 6.78 5.36
C LEU A 162 33.37 7.06 5.38
N GLN A 163 33.89 7.61 4.28
CA GLN A 163 35.32 7.93 4.16
C GLN A 163 35.74 8.92 5.24
N GLY A 164 36.82 8.61 5.97
CA GLY A 164 37.30 9.41 7.09
C GLY A 164 36.60 9.13 8.44
N SER A 165 35.56 8.29 8.48
CA SER A 165 34.98 7.80 9.73
C SER A 165 35.67 6.51 10.21
N PRO A 166 35.79 6.27 11.53
CA PRO A 166 36.00 4.91 12.03
C PRO A 166 34.91 3.96 11.50
N THR A 167 35.30 2.76 11.10
CA THR A 167 34.38 1.71 10.64
C THR A 167 33.92 0.89 11.84
N LEU A 168 32.62 0.95 12.14
CA LEU A 168 32.00 0.21 13.25
C LEU A 168 31.38 -1.10 12.79
N VAL A 169 30.56 -1.01 11.73
CA VAL A 169 29.83 -2.12 11.12
C VAL A 169 29.81 -1.86 9.61
N SER A 170 29.87 -2.93 8.82
CA SER A 170 29.77 -2.89 7.37
C SER A 170 29.00 -4.12 6.88
N GLY A 171 28.13 -3.95 5.89
CA GLY A 171 27.28 -5.00 5.34
C GLY A 171 25.86 -5.03 5.93
N PRO A 172 25.12 -6.14 5.77
CA PRO A 172 23.73 -6.27 6.20
C PRO A 172 23.59 -6.12 7.72
N LEU A 173 22.70 -5.23 8.16
CA LEU A 173 22.37 -5.02 9.57
C LEU A 173 21.17 -5.86 10.00
N THR A 174 20.09 -5.80 9.21
CA THR A 174 18.79 -6.37 9.54
C THR A 174 17.85 -6.38 8.32
N THR A 175 16.68 -6.96 8.48
CA THR A 175 15.57 -6.89 7.53
C THR A 175 14.32 -6.36 8.24
N LEU A 176 13.60 -5.44 7.60
CA LEU A 176 12.33 -4.90 8.08
C LEU A 176 11.18 -5.48 7.26
N PRO A 177 10.17 -6.14 7.86
CA PRO A 177 8.95 -6.51 7.16
C PRO A 177 8.10 -5.27 6.87
N THR A 178 7.16 -5.38 5.93
CA THR A 178 6.20 -4.31 5.62
C THR A 178 4.79 -4.88 5.49
N PRO A 179 3.92 -4.71 6.52
CA PRO A 179 2.64 -5.42 6.58
C PRO A 179 1.51 -4.76 5.76
N LEU A 180 1.70 -3.54 5.26
CA LEU A 180 0.61 -2.71 4.72
C LEU A 180 0.24 -2.98 3.25
N GLY A 181 1.15 -3.57 2.47
CA GLY A 181 1.05 -3.75 1.02
C GLY A 181 2.34 -4.31 0.41
N GLN A 182 2.47 -4.24 -0.92
CA GLN A 182 3.66 -4.73 -1.63
C GLN A 182 4.67 -3.59 -1.85
N LEU A 183 5.92 -3.79 -1.44
CA LEU A 183 7.04 -2.90 -1.75
C LEU A 183 7.34 -2.88 -3.25
N GLN A 184 7.56 -1.68 -3.79
CA GLN A 184 8.03 -1.46 -5.15
C GLN A 184 9.41 -0.80 -5.17
N ASN A 185 9.62 0.22 -4.34
CA ASN A 185 10.90 0.90 -4.21
C ASN A 185 11.09 1.45 -2.79
N ILE A 186 12.33 1.81 -2.47
CA ILE A 186 12.66 2.56 -1.27
C ILE A 186 13.84 3.47 -1.60
N HIS A 187 13.74 4.75 -1.23
CA HIS A 187 14.80 5.71 -1.49
C HIS A 187 14.77 6.84 -0.45
N THR A 188 15.90 7.52 -0.29
CA THR A 188 16.01 8.70 0.57
C THR A 188 15.60 9.96 -0.19
N THR A 189 15.09 10.95 0.54
CA THR A 189 14.52 12.18 -0.03
C THR A 189 15.25 13.47 0.40
N PRO A 190 16.53 13.67 0.04
CA PRO A 190 17.26 14.90 0.35
C PRO A 190 16.49 16.16 -0.06
N GLY A 191 16.24 17.05 0.89
CA GLY A 191 15.53 18.31 0.66
C GLY A 191 14.00 18.23 0.67
N CYS A 192 13.38 17.06 0.88
CA CYS A 192 11.92 16.93 0.95
C CYS A 192 11.34 17.28 2.34
N GLY A 193 11.55 18.52 2.78
CA GLY A 193 11.04 19.02 4.05
C GLY A 193 11.60 18.24 5.24
N ALA A 194 10.73 17.77 6.12
CA ALA A 194 11.13 16.95 7.29
C ALA A 194 11.35 15.46 6.96
N ASN A 195 11.01 15.04 5.73
CA ASN A 195 11.02 13.64 5.33
C ASN A 195 12.41 13.17 4.88
N ALA A 196 12.73 11.94 5.28
CA ALA A 196 14.02 11.31 5.11
C ALA A 196 13.97 10.14 4.11
N LEU A 197 12.88 9.38 4.14
CA LEU A 197 12.73 8.12 3.43
C LEU A 197 11.37 8.06 2.76
N ASP A 198 11.35 7.76 1.46
CA ASP A 198 10.17 7.39 0.68
C ASP A 198 10.13 5.87 0.52
N VAL A 199 9.02 5.27 0.94
CA VAL A 199 8.71 3.86 0.73
C VAL A 199 7.57 3.76 -0.29
N GLY A 200 7.93 3.49 -1.55
CA GLY A 200 6.97 3.27 -2.63
C GLY A 200 6.32 1.90 -2.51
N MET A 201 5.00 1.88 -2.29
CA MET A 201 4.21 0.68 -2.04
C MET A 201 2.98 0.56 -2.94
N GLN A 202 2.48 -0.66 -3.12
CA GLN A 202 1.16 -0.96 -3.64
C GLN A 202 0.26 -1.43 -2.49
N LEU A 203 -0.64 -0.55 -2.06
CA LEU A 203 -1.59 -0.82 -0.98
C LEU A 203 -2.82 -1.55 -1.53
N PRO A 204 -3.18 -2.74 -1.00
CA PRO A 204 -4.46 -3.36 -1.30
C PRO A 204 -5.58 -2.63 -0.56
N ILE A 205 -6.52 -2.04 -1.31
CA ILE A 205 -7.68 -1.32 -0.78
C ILE A 205 -8.99 -2.02 -1.14
N ASN A 206 -10.03 -1.86 -0.33
CA ASN A 206 -11.38 -2.38 -0.61
C ASN A 206 -12.43 -1.29 -0.35
N LEU A 207 -13.14 -0.89 -1.41
CA LEU A 207 -14.14 0.20 -1.39
C LEU A 207 -15.54 -0.29 -1.02
N ASP A 208 -15.76 -1.61 -1.01
CA ASP A 208 -17.04 -2.25 -0.66
C ASP A 208 -16.99 -2.96 0.71
N ALA A 209 -15.85 -2.91 1.41
CA ALA A 209 -15.76 -3.41 2.78
C ALA A 209 -16.43 -2.44 3.76
N PRO A 210 -17.31 -2.91 4.68
CA PRO A 210 -17.72 -2.10 5.81
C PRO A 210 -16.49 -1.76 6.65
N ALA A 211 -16.46 -0.55 7.23
CA ALA A 211 -15.36 -0.07 8.06
C ALA A 211 -15.33 -0.73 9.45
N THR A 212 -15.34 -2.07 9.52
CA THR A 212 -15.09 -2.83 10.73
C THR A 212 -13.63 -2.69 11.14
N THR A 213 -13.39 -2.42 12.41
CA THR A 213 -12.09 -2.46 13.08
C THR A 213 -11.52 -3.88 13.09
N GLN A 214 -11.01 -4.31 11.95
CA GLN A 214 -10.11 -5.46 11.88
C GLN A 214 -8.70 -4.94 11.63
N ASN A 215 -7.91 -4.96 12.70
CA ASN A 215 -6.55 -5.46 12.59
C ASN A 215 -6.66 -6.86 11.96
N ALA A 216 -6.66 -6.92 10.62
CA ALA A 216 -6.44 -8.15 9.89
C ALA A 216 -5.00 -8.54 10.18
N ALA A 217 -4.80 -9.23 11.32
CA ALA A 217 -3.52 -9.80 11.71
C ALA A 217 -3.07 -10.68 10.54
N PHE A 218 -2.11 -10.17 9.76
CA PHE A 218 -1.61 -10.86 8.59
C PHE A 218 -0.99 -12.16 9.09
N THR A 219 -1.67 -13.28 8.85
CA THR A 219 -1.38 -14.53 9.55
C THR A 219 0.04 -14.95 9.20
N ARG A 220 0.94 -14.80 10.18
CA ARG A 220 2.40 -14.92 10.03
C ARG A 220 2.71 -16.34 9.53
N GLY A 221 2.87 -16.50 8.22
CA GLY A 221 3.03 -17.79 7.56
C GLY A 221 4.28 -18.49 8.09
N GLN A 222 4.09 -19.53 8.92
CA GLN A 222 5.16 -20.34 9.47
C GLN A 222 5.86 -21.12 8.35
N SER A 223 6.88 -20.51 7.75
CA SER A 223 7.90 -21.23 6.99
C SER A 223 9.05 -21.55 7.92
N SER A 224 8.96 -22.72 8.55
CA SER A 224 9.97 -23.22 9.49
C SER A 224 11.33 -23.43 8.80
N ARG A 225 12.30 -22.55 9.08
CA ARG A 225 13.74 -22.84 9.04
C ARG A 225 14.48 -21.95 10.04
N THR A 226 15.20 -22.59 10.94
CA THR A 226 15.89 -22.01 12.10
C THR A 226 17.23 -21.37 11.73
N THR A 227 17.46 -20.11 12.14
CA THR A 227 18.72 -19.60 12.75
C THR A 227 18.60 -18.12 13.15
N LEU A 228 19.17 -17.78 14.32
CA LEU A 228 19.42 -16.45 14.91
C LEU A 228 18.23 -15.50 15.17
N ALA A 229 18.11 -15.11 16.44
CA ALA A 229 17.34 -13.97 16.97
C ALA A 229 15.93 -13.76 16.37
N SER A 230 14.99 -14.62 16.76
CA SER A 230 13.57 -14.33 16.60
C SER A 230 13.21 -13.00 17.24
N TRP A 231 12.71 -12.06 16.44
CA TRP A 231 12.15 -10.81 16.92
C TRP A 231 11.06 -11.07 17.95
N GLN A 232 11.32 -10.68 19.20
CA GLN A 232 10.26 -10.13 20.03
C GLN A 232 10.01 -8.70 19.50
N GLU A 233 8.74 -8.39 19.23
CA GLU A 233 8.33 -7.02 18.92
C GLU A 233 8.86 -6.07 20.01
N PRO A 234 9.39 -4.88 19.64
CA PRO A 234 9.73 -3.86 20.62
C PRO A 234 8.53 -3.61 21.53
N ALA A 235 8.79 -3.47 22.83
CA ALA A 235 7.76 -3.12 23.80
C ALA A 235 7.26 -1.69 23.52
N SER A 236 6.23 -1.58 22.67
CA SER A 236 5.53 -0.35 22.32
C SER A 236 6.43 0.78 21.80
N ALA A 237 6.61 0.85 20.49
CA ALA A 237 7.00 2.10 19.84
C ALA A 237 6.05 3.23 20.29
N THR A 238 6.59 4.24 20.96
CA THR A 238 5.83 5.27 21.67
C THR A 238 4.95 6.06 20.70
N ALA A 239 3.64 6.07 20.96
CA ALA A 239 2.63 6.98 20.41
C ALA A 239 2.85 7.47 18.95
N GLY A 240 2.32 6.72 17.99
CA GLY A 240 1.84 7.27 16.71
C GLY A 240 2.88 7.93 15.81
N THR A 241 3.58 7.11 15.03
CA THR A 241 4.53 7.59 14.01
C THR A 241 3.82 8.51 13.01
N HIS A 242 4.18 9.79 12.99
CA HIS A 242 3.75 10.73 11.97
C HIS A 242 4.45 10.41 10.64
N ALA A 243 3.64 10.14 9.62
CA ALA A 243 4.09 9.92 8.25
C ALA A 243 3.19 10.69 7.29
N TYR A 244 3.62 10.79 6.03
CA TYR A 244 2.81 11.35 4.96
C TYR A 244 2.64 10.32 3.86
N VAL A 245 1.41 10.13 3.39
CA VAL A 245 1.11 9.22 2.28
C VAL A 245 0.72 10.05 1.07
N GLU A 246 1.50 9.94 0.01
CA GLU A 246 1.19 10.48 -1.31
C GLU A 246 0.52 9.41 -2.16
N ILE A 247 -0.63 9.75 -2.74
CA ILE A 247 -1.35 8.93 -3.72
C ILE A 247 -1.31 9.70 -5.05
N PRO A 248 -0.48 9.26 -6.02
CA PRO A 248 -0.35 9.91 -7.32
C PRO A 248 -1.66 9.98 -8.11
N ALA A 249 -1.79 10.97 -9.01
CA ALA A 249 -2.95 11.12 -9.88
C ALA A 249 -3.28 9.85 -10.70
N SER A 250 -2.26 9.09 -11.10
CA SER A 250 -2.43 7.79 -11.75
C SER A 250 -3.17 6.78 -10.86
N SER A 251 -2.80 6.67 -9.58
CA SER A 251 -3.53 5.88 -8.58
C SER A 251 -4.92 6.43 -8.27
N LEU A 252 -5.09 7.76 -8.22
CA LEU A 252 -6.42 8.35 -8.03
C LEU A 252 -7.37 7.98 -9.17
N SER A 253 -6.87 7.94 -10.41
CA SER A 253 -7.69 7.55 -11.57
C SER A 253 -8.20 6.10 -11.50
N THR A 254 -7.46 5.18 -10.88
CA THR A 254 -7.91 3.78 -10.72
C THR A 254 -9.00 3.62 -9.66
N LEU A 255 -9.09 4.53 -8.68
CA LEU A 255 -10.18 4.54 -7.69
C LEU A 255 -11.55 4.78 -8.32
N GLY A 256 -11.64 5.61 -9.36
CA GLY A 256 -12.91 5.99 -10.01
C GLY A 256 -13.76 4.79 -10.45
N PRO A 257 -13.24 3.89 -11.30
CA PRO A 257 -13.93 2.65 -11.68
C PRO A 257 -14.29 1.75 -10.48
N GLY A 258 -13.48 1.78 -9.41
CA GLY A 258 -13.71 1.03 -8.18
C GLY A 258 -14.89 1.54 -7.33
N LEU A 259 -15.32 2.79 -7.49
CA LEU A 259 -16.51 3.33 -6.80
C LEU A 259 -17.82 2.72 -7.32
N GLY A 260 -17.81 2.17 -8.54
CA GLY A 260 -18.96 1.49 -9.14
C GLY A 260 -20.08 2.44 -9.55
N VAL A 261 -21.26 2.25 -8.95
CA VAL A 261 -22.49 2.99 -9.27
C VAL A 261 -22.98 3.66 -8.00
N LEU A 262 -23.17 4.98 -8.03
CA LEU A 262 -23.71 5.73 -6.90
C LEU A 262 -25.19 6.03 -7.16
N SER A 263 -26.04 5.77 -6.17
CA SER A 263 -27.47 6.09 -6.23
C SER A 263 -27.68 7.57 -5.90
N LEU A 264 -28.42 8.28 -6.76
CA LEU A 264 -28.84 9.66 -6.50
C LEU A 264 -30.31 9.74 -6.02
N GLY A 265 -31.00 8.59 -5.97
CA GLY A 265 -32.44 8.50 -5.68
C GLY A 265 -33.31 8.67 -6.94
N ASN A 266 -34.61 8.37 -6.83
CA ASN A 266 -35.59 8.49 -7.93
C ASN A 266 -35.14 7.85 -9.26
N ASP A 267 -34.56 6.64 -9.19
CA ASP A 267 -33.95 5.91 -10.31
C ASP A 267 -32.85 6.67 -11.09
N LEU A 268 -32.27 7.73 -10.53
CA LEU A 268 -31.08 8.39 -11.06
C LEU A 268 -29.80 7.79 -10.46
N PHE A 269 -28.83 7.52 -11.32
CA PHE A 269 -27.56 6.89 -10.96
C PHE A 269 -26.38 7.58 -11.64
N ALA A 270 -25.32 7.84 -10.87
CA ALA A 270 -24.00 8.20 -11.41
C ALA A 270 -23.20 6.92 -11.73
N ARG A 271 -22.66 6.83 -12.95
CA ARG A 271 -21.92 5.68 -13.48
C ARG A 271 -20.61 6.13 -14.13
N ASN A 272 -19.74 5.18 -14.45
CA ASN A 272 -18.50 5.40 -15.20
C ASN A 272 -17.63 6.50 -14.56
N ILE A 273 -17.53 6.48 -13.23
CA ILE A 273 -16.87 7.54 -12.47
C ILE A 273 -15.38 7.52 -12.76
N GLN A 274 -14.84 8.68 -13.12
CA GLN A 274 -13.42 8.91 -13.29
C GLN A 274 -13.02 9.99 -12.28
N LEU A 275 -11.92 9.74 -11.57
CA LEU A 275 -11.33 10.72 -10.65
C LEU A 275 -10.07 11.30 -11.28
N SER A 276 -9.92 12.61 -11.17
CA SER A 276 -8.75 13.36 -11.62
C SER A 276 -8.47 14.50 -10.64
N VAL A 277 -7.39 15.24 -10.89
CA VAL A 277 -7.01 16.42 -10.12
C VAL A 277 -7.01 17.64 -11.04
N SER A 278 -7.56 18.75 -10.55
CA SER A 278 -7.60 20.02 -11.27
C SER A 278 -7.31 21.15 -10.29
N GLY A 279 -6.11 21.72 -10.38
CA GLY A 279 -5.62 22.67 -9.38
C GLY A 279 -5.48 21.98 -8.01
N ASN A 280 -6.03 22.59 -6.97
CA ASN A 280 -5.99 22.07 -5.59
C ASN A 280 -7.21 21.20 -5.20
N GLN A 281 -7.96 20.68 -6.19
CA GLN A 281 -9.22 19.97 -5.98
C GLN A 281 -9.25 18.64 -6.73
N LEU A 282 -9.91 17.65 -6.12
CA LEU A 282 -10.32 16.44 -6.81
C LEU A 282 -11.50 16.77 -7.73
N VAL A 283 -11.54 16.16 -8.91
CA VAL A 283 -12.67 16.27 -9.84
C VAL A 283 -13.15 14.87 -10.17
N ALA A 284 -14.43 14.62 -9.92
CA ALA A 284 -15.12 13.40 -10.34
C ALA A 284 -16.00 13.71 -11.56
N THR A 285 -15.72 13.07 -12.69
CA THR A 285 -16.61 13.08 -13.85
C THR A 285 -17.39 11.79 -13.94
N SER A 286 -18.69 11.84 -14.23
CA SER A 286 -19.57 10.67 -14.27
C SER A 286 -20.69 10.81 -15.30
N ASP A 287 -21.23 9.69 -15.75
CA ASP A 287 -22.44 9.63 -16.55
C ASP A 287 -23.68 9.58 -15.65
N ILE A 288 -24.59 10.53 -15.82
CA ILE A 288 -25.89 10.52 -15.13
C ILE A 288 -26.86 9.70 -15.98
N THR A 289 -27.43 8.66 -15.39
CA THR A 289 -28.34 7.72 -16.04
C THR A 289 -29.67 7.61 -15.33
N LEU A 290 -30.76 7.46 -16.09
CA LEU A 290 -32.05 7.01 -15.59
C LEU A 290 -32.12 5.48 -15.71
N GLY A 291 -32.45 4.82 -14.59
CA GLY A 291 -32.46 3.36 -14.48
C GLY A 291 -31.08 2.75 -14.78
N LYS A 292 -31.06 1.72 -15.62
CA LYS A 292 -29.85 0.92 -15.88
C LYS A 292 -28.98 1.39 -17.05
N SER A 293 -29.50 2.22 -17.97
CA SER A 293 -28.84 2.46 -19.26
C SER A 293 -29.10 3.81 -19.93
N LEU A 294 -30.15 4.56 -19.60
CA LEU A 294 -30.47 5.79 -20.32
C LEU A 294 -29.61 6.95 -19.83
N LYS A 295 -28.49 7.23 -20.52
CA LYS A 295 -27.64 8.41 -20.24
C LYS A 295 -28.42 9.70 -20.54
N LEU A 296 -28.61 10.52 -19.51
CA LEU A 296 -29.24 11.84 -19.58
C LEU A 296 -28.21 12.95 -19.76
N ALA A 297 -27.08 12.85 -19.05
CA ALA A 297 -26.09 13.91 -18.96
C ALA A 297 -24.71 13.38 -18.55
N GLN A 298 -23.70 14.25 -18.58
CA GLN A 298 -22.44 14.08 -17.86
C GLN A 298 -22.42 15.05 -16.67
N ALA A 299 -22.01 14.59 -15.49
CA ALA A 299 -21.80 15.44 -14.32
C ALA A 299 -20.31 15.57 -14.01
N THR A 300 -19.89 16.79 -13.67
CA THR A 300 -18.56 17.12 -13.18
C THR A 300 -18.70 17.67 -11.77
N THR A 301 -18.25 16.88 -10.79
CA THR A 301 -18.31 17.21 -9.36
C THR A 301 -16.92 17.64 -8.89
N THR A 302 -16.82 18.82 -8.31
CA THR A 302 -15.61 19.33 -7.67
C THR A 302 -15.61 18.96 -6.20
N ILE A 303 -14.51 18.36 -5.74
CA ILE A 303 -14.40 17.71 -4.44
C ILE A 303 -13.15 18.24 -3.72
N MET A 304 -13.30 18.55 -2.44
CA MET A 304 -12.18 18.81 -1.54
C MET A 304 -11.96 17.59 -0.64
N PRO A 305 -10.77 16.96 -0.64
CA PRO A 305 -10.46 15.92 0.33
C PRO A 305 -10.25 16.54 1.72
N LEU A 306 -10.61 15.82 2.77
CA LEU A 306 -10.38 16.19 4.16
C LEU A 306 -10.19 14.95 5.04
N ALA A 307 -9.77 15.14 6.28
CA ALA A 307 -9.75 14.07 7.28
C ALA A 307 -10.90 14.28 8.27
N GLN A 308 -11.68 13.23 8.53
CA GLN A 308 -12.76 13.27 9.52
C GLN A 308 -12.77 11.97 10.33
N GLN A 309 -12.75 12.08 11.67
CA GLN A 309 -12.75 10.92 12.57
C GLN A 309 -11.65 9.88 12.25
N GLY A 310 -10.45 10.34 11.86
CA GLY A 310 -9.33 9.46 11.51
C GLY A 310 -9.43 8.79 10.12
N LYS A 311 -10.43 9.15 9.31
CA LYS A 311 -10.69 8.56 7.98
C LYS A 311 -10.59 9.59 6.87
N LEU A 312 -10.42 9.11 5.64
CA LEU A 312 -10.55 9.94 4.44
C LEU A 312 -12.02 10.33 4.30
N ALA A 313 -12.28 11.62 4.31
CA ALA A 313 -13.57 12.19 4.00
C ALA A 313 -13.42 13.13 2.80
N ILE A 314 -14.55 13.43 2.18
CA ILE A 314 -14.66 14.36 1.08
C ILE A 314 -15.79 15.35 1.34
N GLN A 315 -15.61 16.56 0.83
CA GLN A 315 -16.62 17.59 0.76
C GLN A 315 -16.90 17.90 -0.70
N VAL A 316 -18.16 17.76 -1.12
CA VAL A 316 -18.59 18.17 -2.47
C VAL A 316 -18.79 19.68 -2.46
N GLN A 317 -17.99 20.38 -3.26
CA GLN A 317 -17.99 21.85 -3.31
C GLN A 317 -19.00 22.38 -4.33
N LYS A 318 -19.08 21.74 -5.50
CA LYS A 318 -20.04 22.05 -6.56
C LYS A 318 -20.23 20.85 -7.49
N THR A 319 -21.40 20.75 -8.11
CA THR A 319 -21.65 19.85 -9.25
C THR A 319 -22.15 20.66 -10.42
N THR A 320 -21.57 20.47 -11.61
CA THR A 320 -22.11 20.97 -12.87
C THR A 320 -22.60 19.81 -13.72
N VAL A 321 -23.75 19.97 -14.36
CA VAL A 321 -24.33 18.97 -15.26
C VAL A 321 -24.30 19.51 -16.68
N THR A 322 -23.79 18.69 -17.61
CA THR A 322 -23.67 18.99 -19.03
C THR A 322 -24.58 18.04 -19.82
N ILE A 323 -25.59 18.60 -20.47
CA ILE A 323 -26.56 17.86 -21.31
C ILE A 323 -26.15 17.99 -22.78
N PHE A 324 -26.05 16.84 -23.47
CA PHE A 324 -25.63 16.68 -24.88
C PHE A 324 -24.32 17.41 -25.26
N SER A 325 -23.43 17.70 -24.30
CA SER A 325 -22.23 18.52 -24.49
C SER A 325 -22.48 19.96 -24.96
N ILE A 326 -23.72 20.47 -24.84
CA ILE A 326 -24.13 21.80 -25.30
C ILE A 326 -24.48 22.73 -24.13
N PHE A 327 -25.24 22.23 -23.15
CA PHE A 327 -25.74 23.02 -22.03
C PHE A 327 -25.11 22.56 -20.72
N THR A 328 -24.24 23.40 -20.14
CA THR A 328 -23.66 23.18 -18.80
C THR A 328 -24.28 24.15 -17.81
N PHE A 329 -24.79 23.63 -16.68
CA PHE A 329 -25.36 24.46 -15.60
C PHE A 329 -24.95 23.91 -14.22
N PRO A 330 -24.86 24.77 -13.17
CA PRO A 330 -24.67 24.32 -11.80
C PRO A 330 -25.91 23.55 -11.34
N TYR A 331 -25.70 22.44 -10.65
CA TYR A 331 -26.75 21.53 -10.23
C TYR A 331 -26.43 20.86 -8.89
N ASP A 332 -26.33 21.71 -7.86
CA ASP A 332 -25.87 21.33 -6.53
C ASP A 332 -26.91 20.55 -5.69
N THR A 333 -28.12 20.33 -6.22
CA THR A 333 -29.24 19.63 -5.57
C THR A 333 -28.87 18.23 -5.05
N TYR A 334 -27.91 17.55 -5.70
CA TYR A 334 -27.46 16.20 -5.32
C TYR A 334 -26.13 16.17 -4.55
N ASN A 335 -25.55 17.32 -4.19
CA ASN A 335 -24.21 17.37 -3.58
C ASN A 335 -24.13 16.61 -2.26
N SER A 336 -25.17 16.64 -1.42
CA SER A 336 -25.16 15.93 -0.13
C SER A 336 -25.27 14.41 -0.31
N GLN A 337 -26.07 13.93 -1.25
CA GLN A 337 -26.18 12.52 -1.59
C GLN A 337 -24.87 12.00 -2.21
N ILE A 338 -24.29 12.72 -3.17
CA ILE A 338 -22.99 12.39 -3.77
C ILE A 338 -21.90 12.34 -2.68
N GLN A 339 -21.88 13.32 -1.77
CA GLN A 339 -20.95 13.35 -0.64
C GLN A 339 -21.15 12.15 0.30
N GLN A 340 -22.39 11.79 0.64
CA GLN A 340 -22.69 10.66 1.50
C GLN A 340 -22.24 9.33 0.88
N GLU A 341 -22.60 9.09 -0.38
CA GLU A 341 -22.23 7.89 -1.12
C GLU A 341 -20.70 7.75 -1.25
N LEU A 342 -20.00 8.81 -1.67
CA LEU A 342 -18.54 8.81 -1.80
C LEU A 342 -17.83 8.63 -0.44
N ASN A 343 -18.32 9.26 0.63
CA ASN A 343 -17.77 9.06 1.98
C ASN A 343 -17.98 7.63 2.49
N SER A 344 -19.08 6.97 2.11
CA SER A 344 -19.32 5.56 2.47
C SER A 344 -18.31 4.60 1.82
N LYS A 345 -17.84 4.92 0.60
CA LYS A 345 -16.86 4.12 -0.17
C LYS A 345 -15.40 4.46 0.18
N LEU A 346 -15.06 5.74 0.24
CA LEU A 346 -13.69 6.22 0.43
C LEU A 346 -13.26 6.20 1.90
N GLY A 347 -14.19 6.39 2.84
CA GLY A 347 -13.89 6.40 4.27
C GLY A 347 -13.49 5.04 4.85
N SER A 348 -13.84 3.92 4.19
CA SER A 348 -13.35 2.58 4.53
C SER A 348 -12.06 2.21 3.80
N ALA A 349 -11.78 2.79 2.62
CA ALA A 349 -10.70 2.39 1.71
C ALA A 349 -9.31 2.29 2.37
N LEU A 350 -8.99 3.23 3.26
CA LEU A 350 -7.73 3.31 4.01
C LEU A 350 -7.89 2.98 5.50
N GLY A 351 -9.11 2.63 5.93
CA GLY A 351 -9.43 2.33 7.32
C GLY A 351 -8.64 1.12 7.83
N GLY A 352 -8.14 1.21 9.07
CA GLY A 352 -7.33 0.16 9.69
C GLY A 352 -5.88 0.07 9.21
N LYS A 353 -5.49 0.78 8.14
CA LYS A 353 -4.08 0.95 7.75
C LYS A 353 -3.45 2.18 8.41
N PHE A 354 -4.20 3.28 8.42
CA PHE A 354 -3.74 4.58 8.89
C PHE A 354 -4.86 5.31 9.64
N THR A 355 -4.49 6.16 10.61
CA THR A 355 -5.36 7.20 11.14
C THR A 355 -5.04 8.51 10.41
N LEU A 356 -5.97 9.04 9.62
CA LEU A 356 -5.76 10.29 8.87
C LEU A 356 -5.95 11.52 9.77
N ASN A 357 -4.96 12.41 9.74
CA ASN A 357 -4.96 13.68 10.46
C ASN A 357 -5.40 14.83 9.55
N THR A 358 -4.89 14.86 8.31
CA THR A 358 -5.24 15.83 7.26
C THR A 358 -5.19 15.18 5.88
N ALA A 359 -5.89 15.78 4.91
CA ALA A 359 -5.78 15.43 3.50
C ALA A 359 -5.75 16.73 2.66
N SER A 360 -4.91 16.77 1.62
CA SER A 360 -4.77 17.91 0.71
C SER A 360 -4.40 17.45 -0.70
N ILE A 361 -4.47 18.34 -1.67
CA ILE A 361 -3.95 18.14 -3.02
C ILE A 361 -2.66 18.96 -3.20
N GLY A 362 -1.67 18.35 -3.85
CA GLY A 362 -0.38 18.94 -4.15
C GLY A 362 0.60 18.96 -2.96
N PRO A 363 1.87 19.34 -3.22
CA PRO A 363 2.92 19.43 -2.20
C PRO A 363 2.58 20.44 -1.12
N ASN A 364 3.11 20.20 0.08
CA ASN A 364 2.93 21.04 1.26
C ASN A 364 4.27 21.27 1.98
N SER A 365 4.27 22.05 3.07
CA SER A 365 5.50 22.38 3.82
C SER A 365 6.26 21.18 4.38
N ASN A 366 5.59 20.04 4.56
CA ASN A 366 6.20 18.81 5.07
C ASN A 366 6.72 17.94 3.92
N VAL A 367 5.97 17.84 2.83
CA VAL A 367 6.31 17.08 1.62
C VAL A 367 6.38 18.03 0.40
N PRO A 368 7.41 18.89 0.29
CA PRO A 368 7.53 19.83 -0.82
C PRO A 368 7.95 19.16 -2.14
N CYS A 369 8.46 17.92 -2.09
CA CYS A 369 8.86 17.15 -3.28
C CYS A 369 7.72 16.37 -3.95
N ALA A 370 6.52 16.35 -3.36
CA ALA A 370 5.37 15.64 -3.89
C ALA A 370 4.88 16.22 -5.22
N ALA A 371 4.23 15.40 -6.06
CA ALA A 371 3.71 15.88 -7.34
C ALA A 371 2.51 16.85 -7.15
N GLY A 372 2.41 17.84 -8.04
CA GLY A 372 1.38 18.89 -7.96
C GLY A 372 -0.06 18.40 -8.07
N ASP A 373 -0.25 17.23 -8.69
CA ASP A 373 -1.53 16.56 -8.92
C ASP A 373 -1.75 15.34 -7.99
N SER A 374 -0.88 15.13 -7.00
CA SER A 374 -1.03 14.06 -6.00
C SER A 374 -1.97 14.45 -4.85
N MET A 375 -2.59 13.45 -4.22
CA MET A 375 -3.25 13.62 -2.92
C MET A 375 -2.28 13.28 -1.80
N ILE A 376 -2.08 14.22 -0.87
CA ILE A 376 -1.20 14.07 0.30
C ILE A 376 -2.04 13.92 1.55
N LEU A 377 -1.78 12.85 2.29
CA LEU A 377 -2.44 12.53 3.56
C LEU A 377 -1.41 12.65 4.68
N SER A 378 -1.66 13.48 5.70
CA SER A 378 -0.92 13.33 6.96
C SER A 378 -1.56 12.20 7.75
N VAL A 379 -0.76 11.23 8.16
CA VAL A 379 -1.24 10.06 8.91
C VAL A 379 -0.48 9.88 10.21
N THR A 380 -1.18 9.32 11.18
CA THR A 380 -0.61 8.65 12.34
C THR A 380 -0.76 7.16 12.08
N ALA A 381 0.35 6.45 11.91
CA ALA A 381 0.32 5.01 11.76
C ALA A 381 0.25 4.29 13.12
N PRO A 382 -0.34 3.08 13.21
CA PRO A 382 -0.03 2.18 14.32
C PRO A 382 1.48 1.90 14.35
N GLY A 383 2.04 1.67 15.54
CA GLY A 383 3.49 1.56 15.77
C GLY A 383 4.22 0.37 15.12
N SER A 384 3.58 -0.29 14.15
CA SER A 384 4.03 -1.47 13.40
C SER A 384 4.07 -1.21 11.89
N LEU A 385 4.50 -0.01 11.47
CA LEU A 385 4.84 0.28 10.08
C LEU A 385 5.94 -0.66 9.53
N PHE A 386 6.80 -1.15 10.42
CA PHE A 386 7.94 -2.05 10.21
C PHE A 386 8.04 -3.06 11.34
#